data_AF-K2BP44-F1
#
_entry.id   AF-K2BP44-F1
#
_cell.length_a   1.000
_cell.length_b   1.000
_cell.length_c   1.000
_cell.angle_alpha   90.00
_cell.angle_beta   90.00
_cell.angle_gamma   90.00
#
_symmetry.space_group_name_H-M   'P 1'
#
loop_
_entity.id
_entity.type
_entity.pdbx_description
1 polymer ?
#
loop_
_entity_poly.entity_id
_entity_poly.type
_entity_poly.pdbx_seq_one_letter_code
_entity_poly.pdbx_strand_id
1 'polypeptide(L)'
;MEDLSHCAGLALGSPTRFGNMAAPLKYFIDSTSSLWMTGGLIGKPAGVFTSTASMHGGQETTLISMALPLLHQGMILVGLPYSEKTLTSTSSGGTPYGPSHLAGPESKNPLTPEEITLCKALGKRLAKIALALQNQRDE
;
A
#
# COMPACT_ATOMS: atom_id res chain seq x y z
N MET A 1 -16.16 5.67 6.94
CA MET A 1 -16.46 5.91 5.51
C MET A 1 -16.21 7.35 5.15
N GLU A 2 -16.72 8.29 5.95
CA GLU A 2 -16.42 9.73 5.84
C GLU A 2 -14.91 10.03 5.79
N ASP A 3 -14.10 9.40 6.65
CA ASP A 3 -12.64 9.55 6.58
C ASP A 3 -12.03 9.19 5.21
N LEU A 4 -12.60 8.19 4.52
CA LEU A 4 -12.13 7.79 3.19
C LEU A 4 -12.55 8.79 2.12
N SER A 5 -13.78 9.31 2.17
CA SER A 5 -14.23 10.33 1.23
C SER A 5 -13.47 11.65 1.36
N HIS A 6 -12.94 11.96 2.55
CA HIS A 6 -12.18 13.19 2.78
C HIS A 6 -10.66 13.02 2.74
N CYS A 7 -10.14 11.81 2.55
CA CYS A 7 -8.70 11.61 2.50
C CYS A 7 -8.06 12.29 1.27
N ALA A 8 -6.84 12.82 1.42
CA ALA A 8 -6.07 13.34 0.30
C ALA A 8 -5.38 12.23 -0.50
N GLY A 9 -5.17 11.06 0.12
CA GLY A 9 -4.60 9.84 -0.43
C GLY A 9 -4.67 8.73 0.62
N LEU A 10 -4.41 7.49 0.22
CA LEU A 10 -4.59 6.30 1.06
C LEU A 10 -3.30 5.47 1.15
N ALA A 11 -2.84 5.16 2.36
CA ALA A 11 -1.85 4.12 2.59
C ALA A 11 -2.54 2.92 3.25
N LEU A 12 -2.53 1.75 2.60
CA LEU A 12 -3.27 0.58 3.06
C LEU A 12 -2.34 -0.58 3.38
N GLY A 13 -2.47 -1.13 4.60
CA GLY A 13 -1.59 -2.19 5.11
C GLY A 13 -2.34 -3.47 5.39
N SER A 14 -1.76 -4.62 5.04
CA SER A 14 -2.26 -5.94 5.47
C SER A 14 -1.14 -6.94 5.67
N PRO A 15 -1.16 -7.77 6.72
CA PRO A 15 -0.32 -8.97 6.74
C PRO A 15 -0.78 -9.93 5.63
N THR A 16 0.16 -10.68 5.07
CA THR A 16 -0.16 -11.68 4.05
C THR A 16 -0.96 -12.85 4.64
N ARG A 17 -1.94 -13.31 3.86
CA ARG A 17 -2.65 -14.57 4.01
C ARG A 17 -2.63 -15.27 2.66
N PHE A 18 -1.69 -16.20 2.49
CA PHE A 18 -1.49 -16.97 1.26
C PHE A 18 -1.34 -16.09 0.00
N GLY A 19 -0.59 -14.98 0.10
CA GLY A 19 -0.40 -14.06 -1.03
C GLY A 19 -1.56 -13.08 -1.27
N ASN A 20 -2.50 -12.99 -0.33
CA ASN A 20 -3.60 -12.02 -0.33
C ASN A 20 -3.66 -11.23 0.97
N MET A 21 -4.46 -10.17 0.97
CA MET A 21 -4.77 -9.42 2.19
C MET A 21 -5.51 -10.27 3.23
N ALA A 22 -5.38 -9.92 4.49
CA ALA A 22 -6.16 -10.55 5.55
C ALA A 22 -7.66 -10.22 5.45
N ALA A 23 -8.50 -11.17 5.88
CA ALA A 23 -9.96 -11.06 5.83
C ALA A 23 -10.52 -9.74 6.42
N PRO A 24 -10.01 -9.19 7.53
CA PRO A 24 -10.49 -7.91 8.04
C PRO A 24 -10.33 -6.75 7.05
N LEU A 25 -9.22 -6.70 6.31
CA LEU A 25 -9.02 -5.67 5.30
C LEU A 25 -9.94 -5.90 4.09
N LYS A 26 -10.10 -7.15 3.66
CA LYS A 26 -11.02 -7.48 2.57
C LYS A 26 -12.45 -7.09 2.91
N TYR A 27 -12.91 -7.43 4.12
CA TYR A 27 -14.23 -7.04 4.63
C TYR A 27 -14.41 -5.52 4.66
N PHE A 28 -13.39 -4.78 5.11
CA PHE A 28 -13.41 -3.32 5.07
C PHE A 28 -13.58 -2.79 3.65
N ILE A 29 -12.80 -3.27 2.68
CA ILE A 29 -12.93 -2.87 1.27
C ILE A 29 -14.31 -3.22 0.72
N ASP A 30 -14.85 -4.40 1.03
CA ASP A 30 -16.18 -4.81 0.57
C ASP A 30 -17.30 -3.90 1.09
N SER A 31 -17.09 -3.23 2.22
CA SER A 31 -18.03 -2.23 2.73
C SER A 31 -17.97 -0.87 2.02
N THR A 32 -17.04 -0.66 1.08
CA THR A 32 -16.84 0.62 0.36
C THR A 32 -17.66 0.77 -0.93
N SER A 33 -18.68 -0.07 -1.15
CA SER A 33 -19.51 -0.02 -2.38
C SER A 33 -20.19 1.32 -2.60
N SER A 34 -20.61 2.02 -1.54
CA SER A 34 -21.21 3.36 -1.67
C SER A 34 -20.23 4.40 -2.20
N LEU A 35 -18.97 4.37 -1.75
CA LEU A 35 -17.90 5.24 -2.27
C LEU A 35 -17.57 4.93 -3.72
N TRP A 36 -17.62 3.65 -4.10
CA TRP A 36 -17.44 3.23 -5.48
C TRP A 36 -18.55 3.78 -6.39
N MET A 37 -19.80 3.66 -5.96
CA MET A 37 -20.95 4.19 -6.70
C MET A 37 -20.92 5.70 -6.88
N THR A 38 -20.42 6.45 -5.89
CA THR A 38 -20.32 7.91 -5.96
C THR A 38 -19.01 8.41 -6.56
N GLY A 39 -18.05 7.52 -6.83
CA GLY A 39 -16.73 7.90 -7.31
C GLY A 39 -15.86 8.63 -6.28
N GLY A 40 -16.16 8.51 -4.97
CA GLY A 40 -15.53 9.31 -3.91
C GLY A 40 -14.02 9.12 -3.73
N LEU A 41 -13.42 8.11 -4.37
CA LEU A 41 -12.00 7.81 -4.33
C LEU A 41 -11.29 8.02 -5.68
N ILE A 42 -12.02 8.40 -6.73
CA ILE A 42 -11.45 8.58 -8.07
C ILE A 42 -10.37 9.67 -8.03
N GLY A 43 -9.23 9.40 -8.68
CA GLY A 43 -8.10 10.33 -8.79
C GLY A 43 -7.28 10.51 -7.52
N LYS A 44 -7.68 9.90 -6.40
CA LYS A 44 -6.90 9.96 -5.15
C LYS A 44 -5.73 8.97 -5.22
N PRO A 45 -4.51 9.36 -4.83
CA PRO A 45 -3.38 8.45 -4.85
C PRO A 45 -3.46 7.41 -3.72
N ALA A 46 -3.02 6.19 -3.99
CA ALA A 46 -2.99 5.11 -3.02
C ALA A 46 -1.69 4.30 -3.08
N GLY A 47 -1.11 3.99 -1.91
CA GLY A 47 0.00 3.07 -1.76
C GLY A 47 -0.37 1.90 -0.85
N VAL A 48 0.27 0.75 -1.07
CA VAL A 48 0.04 -0.47 -0.27
C VAL A 48 1.33 -0.92 0.41
N PHE A 49 1.21 -1.56 1.57
CA PHE A 49 2.33 -2.18 2.28
C PHE A 49 1.90 -3.49 2.95
N THR A 50 2.86 -4.41 3.18
CA THR A 50 2.54 -5.74 3.71
C THR A 50 3.58 -6.27 4.69
N SER A 51 3.31 -7.43 5.28
CA SER A 51 4.28 -8.20 6.06
C SER A 51 4.06 -9.70 5.82
N THR A 52 5.16 -10.46 5.74
CA THR A 52 5.16 -11.90 5.47
C THR A 52 6.02 -12.67 6.47
N ALA A 53 5.72 -13.96 6.65
CA ALA A 53 6.52 -14.85 7.48
C ALA A 53 7.77 -15.38 6.75
N SER A 54 7.70 -15.57 5.42
CA SER A 54 8.80 -16.09 4.60
C SER A 54 9.18 -15.13 3.46
N MET A 55 10.40 -15.27 2.95
CA MET A 55 10.99 -14.30 2.01
C MET A 55 10.20 -14.18 0.69
N HIS A 56 9.60 -15.25 0.20
CA HIS A 56 8.83 -15.20 -1.06
C HIS A 56 7.38 -15.65 -0.89
N GLY A 57 6.90 -15.77 0.36
CA GLY A 57 5.53 -16.15 0.70
C GLY A 57 4.53 -14.99 0.54
N GLY A 58 4.59 -14.28 -0.59
CA GLY A 58 3.65 -13.21 -0.93
C GLY A 58 4.08 -11.79 -0.59
N GLN A 59 5.39 -11.51 -0.56
CA GLN A 59 5.90 -10.13 -0.42
C GLN A 59 5.36 -9.22 -1.53
N GLU A 60 5.27 -9.75 -2.75
CA GLU A 60 4.82 -9.02 -3.93
C GLU A 60 3.33 -9.26 -4.22
N THR A 61 2.90 -10.53 -4.23
CA THR A 61 1.53 -10.90 -4.65
C THR A 61 0.46 -10.30 -3.76
N THR A 62 0.71 -10.17 -2.45
CA THR A 62 -0.21 -9.51 -1.51
C THR A 62 -0.41 -8.04 -1.90
N LEU A 63 0.66 -7.34 -2.28
CA LEU A 63 0.59 -5.93 -2.66
C LEU A 63 -0.13 -5.77 -4.00
N ILE A 64 0.19 -6.62 -4.98
CA ILE A 64 -0.45 -6.62 -6.29
C ILE A 64 -1.96 -6.88 -6.16
N SER A 65 -2.36 -7.89 -5.36
CA SER A 65 -3.79 -8.19 -5.17
C SER A 65 -4.51 -7.14 -4.34
N MET A 66 -3.83 -6.49 -3.38
CA MET A 66 -4.35 -5.32 -2.68
C MET A 66 -4.55 -4.12 -3.59
N ALA A 67 -3.76 -3.97 -4.64
CA ALA A 67 -3.87 -2.85 -5.57
C ALA A 67 -5.10 -2.96 -6.50
N LEU A 68 -5.55 -4.18 -6.81
CA LEU A 68 -6.71 -4.41 -7.70
C LEU A 68 -7.99 -3.68 -7.24
N PRO A 69 -8.50 -3.84 -6.00
CA PRO A 69 -9.70 -3.11 -5.58
C PRO A 69 -9.51 -1.59 -5.57
N LEU A 70 -8.28 -1.09 -5.38
CA LEU A 70 -7.99 0.35 -5.42
C LEU A 70 -8.09 0.89 -6.86
N LEU A 71 -7.70 0.10 -7.86
CA LEU A 71 -7.94 0.41 -9.27
C LEU A 71 -9.44 0.44 -9.59
N HIS A 72 -10.22 -0.52 -9.06
CA HIS A 72 -11.69 -0.50 -9.21
C HIS A 72 -12.34 0.75 -8.60
N GLN A 73 -11.75 1.29 -7.52
CA GLN A 73 -12.16 2.55 -6.90
C GLN A 73 -11.70 3.80 -7.68
N GLY A 74 -10.97 3.63 -8.80
CA GLY A 74 -10.45 4.73 -9.62
C GLY A 74 -9.26 5.46 -9.01
N MET A 75 -8.56 4.85 -8.04
CA MET A 75 -7.41 5.45 -7.38
C MET A 75 -6.15 5.39 -8.26
N ILE A 76 -5.21 6.31 -8.01
CA ILE A 76 -3.91 6.34 -8.67
C ILE A 76 -2.90 5.56 -7.83
N LEU A 77 -2.42 4.42 -8.34
CA LEU A 77 -1.46 3.59 -7.60
C LEU A 77 -0.08 4.24 -7.49
N VAL A 78 0.48 4.20 -6.29
CA VAL A 78 1.81 4.70 -5.93
C VAL A 78 2.64 3.56 -5.36
N GLY A 79 3.63 3.12 -6.12
CA GLY A 79 4.67 2.19 -5.67
C GLY A 79 5.98 2.90 -5.30
N LEU A 80 7.04 2.10 -5.12
CA LEU A 80 8.41 2.57 -4.89
C LEU A 80 9.21 2.53 -6.20
N PRO A 81 9.75 3.67 -6.66
CA PRO A 81 10.65 3.68 -7.82
C PRO A 81 12.04 3.18 -7.43
N TYR A 82 12.76 2.53 -8.36
CA TYR A 82 14.15 2.09 -8.18
C TYR A 82 15.18 3.22 -8.00
N SER A 83 14.76 4.49 -8.09
CA SER A 83 15.57 5.60 -7.56
C SER A 83 15.83 5.46 -6.06
N GLU A 84 14.96 4.74 -5.33
CA GLU A 84 15.19 4.26 -3.97
C GLU A 84 16.15 3.06 -4.00
N LYS A 85 17.47 3.34 -4.00
CA LYS A 85 18.52 2.32 -4.12
C LYS A 85 18.41 1.19 -3.09
N THR A 86 17.81 1.45 -1.92
CA THR A 86 17.53 0.45 -0.89
C THR A 86 16.74 -0.77 -1.41
N LEU A 87 15.92 -0.61 -2.46
CA LEU A 87 15.24 -1.73 -3.13
C LEU A 87 16.19 -2.76 -3.73
N THR A 88 17.40 -2.33 -4.14
CA THR A 88 18.41 -3.22 -4.75
C THR A 88 19.35 -3.85 -3.73
N SER A 89 19.43 -3.30 -2.52
CA SER A 89 20.36 -3.75 -1.48
C SER A 89 19.68 -4.46 -0.29
N THR A 90 18.36 -4.33 -0.14
CA THR A 90 17.63 -5.01 0.94
C THR A 90 17.75 -6.54 0.79
N SER A 91 18.02 -7.21 1.91
CA SER A 91 18.00 -8.68 2.03
C SER A 91 16.79 -9.16 2.86
N SER A 92 15.83 -8.27 3.10
CA SER A 92 14.61 -8.48 3.88
C SER A 92 13.40 -8.01 3.05
N GLY A 93 12.37 -7.42 3.66
CA GLY A 93 11.27 -6.83 2.93
C GLY A 93 11.66 -5.61 2.07
N GLY A 94 10.73 -5.23 1.19
CA GLY A 94 10.90 -4.17 0.19
C GLY A 94 10.65 -4.65 -1.23
N THR A 95 9.68 -4.05 -1.92
CA THR A 95 9.37 -4.35 -3.33
C THR A 95 9.05 -3.06 -4.09
N PRO A 96 9.15 -3.01 -5.43
CA PRO A 96 8.69 -1.86 -6.20
C PRO A 96 7.17 -1.61 -6.08
N TYR A 97 6.38 -2.64 -5.74
CA TYR A 97 4.93 -2.53 -5.56
C TYR A 97 4.54 -1.85 -4.24
N GLY A 98 5.45 -1.83 -3.27
CA GLY A 98 5.25 -1.25 -1.95
C GLY A 98 6.26 -1.76 -0.92
N PRO A 99 6.45 -1.05 0.20
CA PRO A 99 7.22 -1.53 1.33
C PRO A 99 6.63 -2.82 1.87
N SER A 100 7.50 -3.69 2.36
CA SER A 100 7.06 -4.91 3.01
C SER A 100 8.01 -5.28 4.14
N HIS A 101 7.58 -6.14 5.06
CA HIS A 101 8.37 -6.58 6.20
C HIS A 101 8.45 -8.10 6.30
N LEU A 102 9.66 -8.66 6.48
CA LEU A 102 9.88 -10.07 6.77
C LEU A 102 9.84 -10.35 8.28
N ALA A 103 8.66 -10.66 8.81
CA ALA A 103 8.43 -10.89 10.25
C ALA A 103 9.00 -12.23 10.76
N GLY A 104 9.32 -13.16 9.86
CA GLY A 104 9.79 -14.49 10.19
C GLY A 104 8.66 -15.45 10.62
N PRO A 105 8.96 -16.75 10.79
CA PRO A 105 7.96 -17.79 11.10
C PRO A 105 7.16 -17.52 12.39
N GLU A 106 7.79 -16.92 13.39
CA GLU A 106 7.18 -16.58 14.68
C GLU A 106 6.68 -15.13 14.77
N SER A 107 6.78 -14.36 13.68
CA SER A 107 6.44 -12.92 13.66
C SER A 107 7.22 -12.08 14.70
N LYS A 108 8.49 -12.42 14.93
CA LYS A 108 9.36 -11.78 15.94
C LYS A 108 10.53 -10.98 15.36
N ASN A 109 10.78 -11.08 14.06
CA ASN A 109 11.87 -10.31 13.46
C ASN A 109 11.54 -8.81 13.60
N PRO A 110 12.50 -8.00 14.04
CA PRO A 110 12.32 -6.55 14.06
C PRO A 110 12.35 -5.99 12.64
N LEU A 111 11.79 -4.79 12.46
CA LEU A 111 11.95 -4.03 11.23
C LEU A 111 13.43 -3.71 10.99
N THR A 112 13.91 -3.94 9.78
CA THR A 112 15.28 -3.57 9.39
C THR A 112 15.37 -2.08 9.06
N PRO A 113 16.57 -1.46 9.12
CA PRO A 113 16.77 -0.09 8.65
C PRO A 113 16.34 0.12 7.20
N GLU A 114 16.53 -0.87 6.34
CA GLU A 114 16.12 -0.87 4.94
C GLU A 114 14.59 -0.82 4.81
N GLU A 115 13.86 -1.69 5.53
CA GLU A 115 12.39 -1.72 5.53
C GLU A 115 11.81 -0.39 6.03
N ILE A 116 12.38 0.18 7.10
CA ILE A 116 11.98 1.49 7.63
C ILE A 116 12.21 2.59 6.58
N THR A 117 13.36 2.55 5.89
CA THR A 117 13.73 3.52 4.86
C THR A 117 12.73 3.47 3.69
N LEU A 118 12.42 2.28 3.19
CA LEU A 118 11.46 2.08 2.11
C LEU A 118 10.04 2.48 2.52
N CYS A 119 9.63 2.19 3.75
CA CYS A 119 8.34 2.61 4.28
C CYS A 119 8.22 4.15 4.32
N LYS A 120 9.27 4.84 4.79
CA LYS A 120 9.33 6.31 4.79
C LYS A 120 9.35 6.88 3.37
N ALA A 121 10.04 6.24 2.44
CA ALA A 121 10.08 6.65 1.04
C ALA A 121 8.70 6.60 0.39
N LEU A 122 7.93 5.51 0.59
CA LEU A 122 6.55 5.43 0.10
C LEU A 122 5.70 6.53 0.71
N GLY A 123 5.73 6.71 2.03
CA GLY A 123 4.94 7.74 2.72
C GLY A 123 5.23 9.15 2.18
N LYS A 124 6.51 9.50 2.02
CA LYS A 124 6.94 10.78 1.44
C LYS A 124 6.44 10.95 -0.01
N ARG A 125 6.54 9.90 -0.82
CA ARG A 125 6.10 9.91 -2.21
C ARG A 125 4.59 10.07 -2.32
N LEU A 126 3.83 9.29 -1.55
CA LEU A 126 2.37 9.35 -1.50
C LEU A 126 1.89 10.75 -1.11
N ALA A 127 2.46 11.34 -0.05
CA ALA A 127 2.12 12.68 0.39
C ALA A 127 2.42 13.75 -0.68
N LYS A 128 3.58 13.68 -1.33
CA LYS A 128 3.93 14.60 -2.43
C LYS A 128 2.96 14.50 -3.60
N ILE A 129 2.57 13.29 -3.99
CA ILE A 129 1.61 13.09 -5.09
C ILE A 129 0.23 13.60 -4.68
N ALA A 130 -0.21 13.34 -3.44
CA ALA A 130 -1.48 13.85 -2.93
C ALA A 130 -1.56 15.38 -2.97
N LEU A 131 -0.47 16.06 -2.57
CA LEU A 131 -0.37 17.52 -2.66
C LEU A 131 -0.39 18.02 -4.12
N ALA A 132 0.36 17.37 -5.01
CA ALA A 132 0.41 17.75 -6.42
C ALA A 132 -0.96 17.61 -7.13
N LEU A 133 -1.75 16.61 -6.72
CA LEU A 133 -3.08 16.34 -7.26
C LEU A 133 -4.20 17.09 -6.54
N GLN A 134 -3.91 17.84 -5.47
CA GLN A 134 -4.95 18.51 -4.68
C GLN A 134 -5.69 19.57 -5.52
N ASN A 135 -4.94 20.42 -6.23
CA ASN A 135 -5.51 21.51 -7.03
C ASN A 135 -6.35 21.04 -8.23
N GLN A 136 -6.19 19.79 -8.69
CA GLN A 136 -6.96 19.24 -9.83
C GLN A 136 -8.26 18.54 -9.40
N ARG A 137 -8.51 18.38 -8.10
CA ARG A 137 -9.70 17.69 -7.56
C ARG A 137 -10.77 18.65 -7.03
N ASP A 138 -10.41 19.92 -6.87
CA ASP A 138 -11.31 20.98 -6.40
C ASP A 138 -12.01 21.73 -7.56
N GLU A 139 -11.76 21.32 -8.81
CA GLU A 139 -12.43 21.78 -10.05
C GLU A 139 -13.51 20.79 -10.50
#